data_AF-A0AAQ4FBX4-F1
#
_entry.id   AF-A0AAQ4FBX4-F1
#
_cell.length_a   1.000
_cell.length_b   1.000
_cell.length_c   1.000
_cell.angle_alpha   90.00
_cell.angle_beta   90.00
_cell.angle_gamma   90.00
#
_symmetry.space_group_name_H-M   'P 1'
#
loop_
_entity.id
_entity.type
_entity.pdbx_description
1 polymer ?
#
loop_
_entity_poly.entity_id
_entity_poly.type
_entity_poly.pdbx_seq_one_letter_code
_entity_poly.pdbx_strand_id
1 'polypeptide(L)'
;MGKVEPTDEECDFHTDSDKEEDEITEGVKKADINEKGDEKKEETVVGIPEFWLTTLKNLDLVVDMIQEHDEEILKHLIDIKVRNLEPPGPPLGFALDFHFEPNDFFSNTVLTKTYEVKCEVDDSDPLSFEGPDIVSCKGCTIDWKKGKNVTVKTLKKKQKHKSKGTVRFVTKTVQKDSFFNFFSPPSEAAGEQLDEDTQALLAADFEIGHVLKERVVPRAVLYFTGEALQEDEYDEDEEDMDDEEDDDDQNEFLDEDDENDPDFVPKSTKKGEPPAECKQQ
;
A
#
# COMPACT_ATOMS: atom_id res chain seq x y z
N MET A 1 12.12 -5.74 19.29
CA MET A 1 12.05 -6.60 20.51
C MET A 1 13.25 -6.49 21.47
N GLY A 2 14.42 -5.96 21.07
CA GLY A 2 15.51 -5.64 22.02
C GLY A 2 16.05 -6.81 22.86
N LYS A 3 15.97 -8.04 22.35
CA LYS A 3 16.42 -9.25 23.07
C LYS A 3 17.93 -9.49 22.97
N VAL A 4 18.55 -8.88 21.97
CA VAL A 4 19.97 -8.95 21.67
C VAL A 4 20.40 -7.50 21.46
N GLU A 5 21.42 -7.08 22.20
CA GLU A 5 22.08 -5.78 21.98
C GLU A 5 23.02 -5.92 20.77
N PRO A 6 23.07 -4.92 19.87
CA PRO A 6 24.03 -4.91 18.78
C PRO A 6 25.46 -5.06 19.30
N THR A 7 26.27 -5.81 18.57
CA THR A 7 27.72 -5.91 18.84
C THR A 7 28.45 -4.65 18.39
N ASP A 8 29.65 -4.41 18.95
CA ASP A 8 30.47 -3.26 18.56
C ASP A 8 30.76 -3.25 17.04
N GLU A 9 30.92 -4.43 16.43
CA GLU A 9 31.13 -4.60 14.99
C GLU A 9 29.86 -4.28 14.17
N GLU A 10 28.66 -4.61 14.67
CA GLU A 10 27.39 -4.27 14.00
C GLU A 10 27.05 -2.76 14.12
N CYS A 11 27.60 -2.08 15.12
CA CYS A 11 27.52 -0.63 15.26
C CYS A 11 28.53 0.12 14.39
N ASP A 12 29.58 -0.55 13.90
CA ASP A 12 30.59 0.04 13.03
C ASP A 12 30.13 -0.04 11.57
N PHE A 13 29.35 0.96 11.15
CA PHE A 13 28.81 1.04 9.79
C PHE A 13 29.83 1.71 8.86
N HIS A 14 30.52 0.92 8.05
CA HIS A 14 31.43 1.43 7.02
C HIS A 14 30.66 1.75 5.73
N THR A 15 30.77 2.99 5.25
CA THR A 15 30.30 3.38 3.91
C THR A 15 31.47 3.52 2.96
N ASP A 16 31.29 3.15 1.69
CA ASP A 16 32.36 3.20 0.67
C ASP A 16 32.66 4.64 0.16
N SER A 17 31.95 5.65 0.71
CA SER A 17 32.00 7.05 0.28
C SER A 17 32.28 7.97 1.47
N ASP A 18 33.38 8.73 1.41
CA ASP A 18 33.74 9.75 2.41
C ASP A 18 32.60 10.79 2.62
N LYS A 19 31.78 11.04 1.58
CA LYS A 19 30.65 11.96 1.67
C LYS A 19 29.48 11.38 2.47
N GLU A 20 29.22 10.09 2.33
CA GLU A 20 28.18 9.39 3.09
C GLU A 20 28.58 9.26 4.56
N GLU A 21 29.88 9.03 4.83
CA GLU A 21 30.41 9.07 6.21
C GLU A 21 30.15 10.42 6.88
N ASP A 22 30.43 11.52 6.18
CA ASP A 22 30.20 12.87 6.69
C ASP A 22 28.70 13.13 6.96
N GLU A 23 27.81 12.72 6.06
CA GLU A 23 26.35 12.86 6.21
C GLU A 23 25.79 12.01 7.36
N ILE A 24 26.24 10.77 7.51
CA ILE A 24 25.87 9.90 8.62
C ILE A 24 26.37 10.51 9.94
N THR A 25 27.61 11.01 10.00
CA THR A 25 28.12 11.64 11.22
C THR A 25 27.39 12.93 11.56
N GLU A 26 26.94 13.71 10.57
CA GLU A 26 26.07 14.86 10.79
C GLU A 26 24.67 14.44 11.27
N GLY A 27 24.10 13.38 10.69
CA GLY A 27 22.82 12.80 11.10
C GLY A 27 22.84 12.33 12.56
N VAL A 28 23.89 11.63 12.97
CA VAL A 28 24.10 11.19 14.37
C VAL A 28 24.26 12.39 15.31
N LYS A 29 24.96 13.45 14.89
CA LYS A 29 25.07 14.70 15.68
C LYS A 29 23.74 15.43 15.79
N LYS A 30 22.93 15.47 14.73
CA LYS A 30 21.59 16.08 14.71
C LYS A 30 20.57 15.28 15.52
N ALA A 31 20.75 13.96 15.63
CA ALA A 31 19.90 13.07 16.41
C ALA A 31 20.08 13.20 17.94
N ASP A 32 20.96 14.10 18.42
CA ASP A 32 21.15 14.43 19.84
C ASP A 32 21.20 13.17 20.75
N ILE A 33 22.24 12.36 20.59
CA ILE A 33 22.71 11.55 21.72
C ILE A 33 23.20 12.55 22.77
N ASN A 34 22.33 12.85 23.71
CA ASN A 34 22.57 13.72 24.84
C ASN A 34 23.67 13.12 25.73
N GLU A 35 24.95 13.27 25.34
CA GLU A 35 26.12 12.91 26.16
C GLU A 35 26.20 13.73 27.47
N LYS A 36 25.31 14.70 27.67
CA LYS A 36 25.10 15.34 28.96
C LYS A 36 23.93 14.69 29.67
N GLY A 37 24.26 13.75 30.56
CA GLY A 37 23.34 13.09 31.48
C GLY A 37 22.32 14.07 32.06
N ASP A 38 21.10 13.96 31.55
CA ASP A 38 19.91 14.54 32.14
C ASP A 38 19.27 13.39 32.93
N GLU A 39 19.30 13.47 34.26
CA GLU A 39 18.66 12.52 35.17
C GLU A 39 17.12 12.61 35.07
N LYS A 40 16.57 12.35 33.88
CA LYS A 40 15.17 11.99 33.71
C LYS A 40 15.14 10.48 33.63
N LYS A 41 14.48 9.86 34.62
CA LYS A 41 14.17 8.43 34.69
C LYS A 41 14.16 7.81 33.30
N GLU A 42 15.25 7.14 32.94
CA GLU A 42 15.31 6.29 31.76
C GLU A 42 14.28 5.19 32.03
N GLU A 43 13.08 5.36 31.49
CA GLU A 43 12.32 4.17 31.12
C GLU A 43 13.25 3.43 30.16
N THR A 44 13.72 2.26 30.58
CA THR A 44 14.57 1.41 29.77
C THR A 44 13.82 1.09 28.49
N VAL A 45 14.09 1.83 27.42
CA VAL A 45 13.47 1.61 26.12
C VAL A 45 14.09 0.33 25.55
N VAL A 46 13.28 -0.71 25.43
CA VAL A 46 13.76 -2.02 24.95
C VAL A 46 13.55 -2.13 23.44
N GLY A 47 14.64 -2.16 22.69
CA GLY A 47 14.63 -2.22 21.22
C GLY A 47 14.15 -0.91 20.58
N ILE A 48 13.63 -0.99 19.35
CA ILE A 48 13.10 0.16 18.60
C ILE A 48 11.58 0.19 18.76
N PRO A 49 11.01 1.15 19.52
CA PRO A 49 9.56 1.27 19.69
C PRO A 49 8.88 1.56 18.37
N GLU A 50 7.66 1.06 18.22
CA GLU A 50 6.76 1.39 17.10
C GLU A 50 7.34 1.12 15.70
N PHE A 51 8.42 0.34 15.58
CA PHE A 51 9.14 0.10 14.32
C PHE A 51 8.19 -0.21 13.16
N TRP A 52 7.39 -1.27 13.27
CA TRP A 52 6.46 -1.64 12.19
C TRP A 52 5.29 -0.67 12.02
N LEU A 53 4.83 0.01 13.07
CA LEU A 53 3.80 1.04 12.93
C LEU A 53 4.34 2.21 12.09
N THR A 54 5.54 2.69 12.39
CA THR A 54 6.21 3.74 11.63
C THR A 54 6.49 3.28 10.20
N THR A 55 7.04 2.08 10.01
CA THR A 55 7.24 1.48 8.69
C THR A 55 5.96 1.46 7.87
N LEU A 56 4.83 1.00 8.44
CA LEU A 56 3.56 0.94 7.72
C LEU A 56 2.94 2.32 7.46
N LYS A 57 3.19 3.32 8.32
CA LYS A 57 2.74 4.71 8.12
C LYS A 57 3.51 5.43 7.02
N ASN A 58 4.75 5.01 6.77
CA ASN A 58 5.57 5.51 5.67
C ASN A 58 5.20 4.86 4.33
N LEU A 59 4.24 3.92 4.28
CA LEU A 59 3.77 3.34 3.02
C LEU A 59 2.49 4.04 2.57
N ASP A 60 2.54 4.74 1.44
CA ASP A 60 1.40 5.48 0.90
C ASP A 60 0.15 4.60 0.68
N LEU A 61 0.35 3.36 0.23
CA LEU A 61 -0.74 2.41 0.01
C LEU A 61 -1.43 1.95 1.30
N VAL A 62 -0.77 2.08 2.46
CA VAL A 62 -1.24 1.54 3.75
C VAL A 62 -1.64 2.65 4.72
N VAL A 63 -1.02 3.83 4.64
CA VAL A 63 -1.23 4.93 5.60
C VAL A 63 -2.71 5.34 5.68
N ASP A 64 -3.40 5.42 4.55
CA ASP A 64 -4.82 5.80 4.48
C ASP A 64 -5.76 4.73 5.08
N MET A 65 -5.29 3.47 5.16
CA MET A 65 -6.03 2.39 5.80
C MET A 65 -5.92 2.44 7.33
N ILE A 66 -4.83 3.00 7.86
CA ILE A 66 -4.56 3.05 9.30
C ILE A 66 -5.36 4.19 9.93
N GLN A 67 -6.28 3.83 10.82
CA GLN A 67 -7.05 4.80 11.58
C GLN A 67 -6.42 5.03 12.96
N GLU A 68 -6.70 6.16 13.61
CA GLU A 68 -6.14 6.51 14.94
C GLU A 68 -6.28 5.40 15.99
N HIS A 69 -7.36 4.64 15.92
CA HIS A 69 -7.67 3.57 16.87
C HIS A 69 -6.96 2.24 16.55
N ASP A 70 -6.46 2.08 15.32
CA ASP A 70 -5.65 0.95 14.90
C ASP A 70 -4.19 1.11 15.37
N GLU A 71 -3.70 2.34 15.47
CA GLU A 71 -2.34 2.65 15.92
C GLU A 71 -2.05 2.03 17.29
N GLU A 72 -2.98 2.16 18.23
CA GLU A 72 -2.87 1.57 19.58
C GLU A 72 -2.70 0.05 19.56
N ILE A 73 -3.16 -0.61 18.49
CA ILE A 73 -3.03 -2.05 18.29
C ILE A 73 -1.72 -2.37 17.56
N LEU A 74 -1.39 -1.59 16.53
CA LEU A 74 -0.17 -1.73 15.73
C LEU A 74 1.10 -1.43 16.52
N LYS A 75 1.03 -0.68 17.63
CA LYS A 75 2.15 -0.56 18.60
C LYS A 75 2.61 -1.92 19.15
N HIS A 76 1.72 -2.90 19.19
CA HIS A 76 2.02 -4.27 19.62
C HIS A 76 2.52 -5.18 18.48
N LEU A 77 2.65 -4.67 17.25
CA LEU A 77 3.17 -5.42 16.10
C LEU A 77 4.69 -5.53 16.23
N ILE A 78 5.20 -6.75 16.40
CA ILE A 78 6.62 -7.02 16.65
C ILE A 78 7.37 -7.50 15.42
N ASP A 79 6.67 -8.10 14.45
CA ASP A 79 7.28 -8.67 13.25
C ASP A 79 6.26 -8.84 12.12
N ILE A 80 6.71 -8.70 10.87
CA ILE A 80 5.94 -9.10 9.68
C ILE A 80 6.83 -10.08 8.90
N LYS A 81 6.36 -11.32 8.77
CA LYS A 81 7.09 -12.37 8.06
C LYS A 81 6.40 -12.77 6.78
N VAL A 82 7.21 -12.96 5.74
CA VAL A 82 6.78 -13.64 4.52
C VAL A 82 7.05 -15.14 4.68
N ARG A 83 6.04 -15.96 4.41
CA ARG A 83 6.16 -17.40 4.35
C ARG A 83 5.62 -17.89 3.02
N ASN A 84 6.50 -18.39 2.16
CA ASN A 84 6.09 -19.02 0.91
C ASN A 84 5.31 -20.29 1.22
N LEU A 85 4.16 -20.46 0.57
CA LEU A 85 3.35 -21.66 0.64
C LEU A 85 3.86 -22.61 -0.43
N GLU A 86 4.54 -23.66 0.01
CA GLU A 86 4.98 -24.74 -0.86
C GLU A 86 4.10 -25.98 -0.62
N PRO A 87 3.22 -26.36 -1.55
CA PRO A 87 2.68 -27.71 -1.62
C PRO A 87 3.36 -28.51 -2.74
N PRO A 88 3.22 -29.85 -2.76
CA PRO A 88 3.61 -30.69 -3.88
C PRO A 88 2.73 -30.52 -5.15
N GLY A 89 1.99 -29.41 -5.28
CA GLY A 89 1.11 -29.09 -6.40
C GLY A 89 0.46 -27.70 -6.26
N PRO A 90 -0.16 -27.16 -7.34
CA PRO A 90 -0.81 -25.86 -7.35
C PRO A 90 -1.94 -25.72 -6.31
N PRO A 91 -2.23 -24.49 -5.87
CA PRO A 91 -1.62 -23.22 -6.31
C PRO A 91 -0.36 -22.84 -5.51
N LEU A 92 0.54 -22.11 -6.17
CA LEU A 92 1.64 -21.42 -5.50
C LEU A 92 1.04 -20.28 -4.67
N GLY A 93 1.75 -19.84 -3.64
CA GLY A 93 1.26 -18.73 -2.84
C GLY A 93 2.25 -18.30 -1.78
N PHE A 94 1.87 -17.26 -1.05
CA PHE A 94 2.63 -16.80 0.11
C PHE A 94 1.67 -16.32 1.19
N ALA A 95 2.17 -16.24 2.40
CA ALA A 95 1.46 -15.70 3.54
C ALA A 95 2.28 -14.60 4.19
N LEU A 96 1.61 -13.51 4.55
CA LEU A 96 2.11 -12.45 5.43
C LEU A 96 1.62 -12.77 6.84
N ASP A 97 2.56 -13.07 7.73
CA ASP A 97 2.33 -13.38 9.14
C ASP A 97 2.70 -12.15 9.99
N PHE A 98 1.69 -11.46 10.51
CA PHE A 98 1.83 -10.29 11.39
C PHE A 98 1.87 -10.78 12.83
N HIS A 99 3.04 -10.72 13.46
CA HIS A 99 3.27 -11.18 14.82
C HIS A 99 2.98 -10.06 15.80
N PHE A 100 2.10 -10.33 16.76
CA PHE A 100 1.77 -9.40 17.84
C PHE A 100 2.25 -9.94 19.18
N GLU A 101 2.73 -9.03 20.03
CA GLU A 101 2.89 -9.34 21.44
C GLU A 101 1.52 -9.45 22.15
N PRO A 102 1.45 -10.07 23.35
CA PRO A 102 0.23 -10.11 24.12
C PRO A 102 -0.33 -8.70 24.37
N ASN A 103 -1.53 -8.42 23.85
CA ASN A 103 -2.15 -7.10 23.88
C ASN A 103 -3.58 -7.15 24.43
N ASP A 104 -4.19 -5.99 24.66
CA ASP A 104 -5.53 -5.86 25.23
C ASP A 104 -6.69 -5.91 24.22
N PHE A 105 -6.41 -6.15 22.94
CA PHE A 105 -7.38 -6.04 21.86
C PHE A 105 -7.88 -7.39 21.36
N PHE A 106 -7.00 -8.36 21.13
CA PHE A 106 -7.33 -9.71 20.69
C PHE A 106 -6.42 -10.76 21.34
N SER A 107 -6.73 -12.04 21.18
CA SER A 107 -5.92 -13.15 21.71
C SER A 107 -4.93 -13.75 20.71
N ASN A 108 -5.05 -13.44 19.42
CA ASN A 108 -4.15 -13.93 18.38
C ASN A 108 -2.73 -13.43 18.62
N THR A 109 -1.75 -14.31 18.49
CA THR A 109 -0.32 -13.93 18.48
C THR A 109 0.18 -13.68 17.06
N VAL A 110 -0.53 -14.20 16.06
CA VAL A 110 -0.23 -14.02 14.64
C VAL A 110 -1.54 -13.79 13.90
N LEU A 111 -1.59 -12.72 13.10
CA LEU A 111 -2.64 -12.51 12.10
C LEU A 111 -2.04 -12.82 10.73
N THR A 112 -2.70 -13.69 9.96
CA THR A 112 -2.18 -14.19 8.69
C THR A 112 -3.04 -13.71 7.54
N LYS A 113 -2.41 -13.12 6.54
CA LYS A 113 -3.00 -12.85 5.22
C LYS A 113 -2.33 -13.76 4.19
N THR A 114 -3.11 -14.52 3.45
CA THR A 114 -2.63 -15.48 2.46
C THR A 114 -3.00 -15.02 1.06
N TYR A 115 -2.07 -15.15 0.13
CA TYR A 115 -2.27 -14.86 -1.28
C TYR A 115 -2.00 -16.12 -2.11
N GLU A 116 -2.93 -16.39 -3.02
CA GLU A 116 -2.81 -17.43 -4.03
C GLU A 116 -2.26 -16.82 -5.31
N VAL A 117 -1.25 -17.45 -5.88
CA VAL A 117 -0.53 -16.98 -7.07
C VAL A 117 -0.70 -17.99 -8.18
N LYS A 118 -1.20 -17.53 -9.33
CA LYS A 118 -1.27 -18.31 -10.56
C LYS A 118 0.00 -18.11 -11.36
N CYS A 119 0.68 -19.21 -11.67
CA CYS A 119 1.87 -19.23 -12.52
C CYS A 119 1.69 -20.07 -13.79
N GLU A 120 0.45 -20.48 -14.09
CA GLU A 120 0.13 -21.35 -15.22
C GLU A 120 -0.27 -20.52 -16.44
N VAL A 121 0.29 -20.89 -17.60
CA VAL A 121 -0.08 -20.34 -18.91
C VAL A 121 -1.44 -20.92 -19.32
N ASP A 122 -2.35 -20.08 -19.78
CA ASP A 122 -3.62 -20.54 -20.34
C ASP A 122 -3.37 -21.13 -21.73
N ASP A 123 -3.65 -22.42 -21.93
CA ASP A 123 -3.51 -23.09 -23.24
C ASP A 123 -4.36 -22.43 -24.34
N SER A 124 -5.46 -21.75 -23.98
CA SER A 124 -6.36 -21.08 -24.90
C SER A 124 -5.91 -19.66 -25.26
N ASP A 125 -5.12 -19.01 -24.40
CA ASP A 125 -4.50 -17.71 -24.67
C ASP A 125 -3.08 -17.62 -24.05
N PRO A 126 -2.08 -18.30 -24.65
CA PRO A 126 -0.75 -18.37 -24.06
C PRO A 126 -0.01 -17.03 -23.98
N LEU A 127 -0.42 -16.05 -24.78
CA LEU A 127 0.21 -14.73 -24.83
C LEU A 127 -0.29 -13.78 -23.75
N SER A 128 -1.39 -14.13 -23.05
CA SER A 128 -1.90 -13.38 -21.90
C SER A 128 -1.08 -13.56 -20.62
N PHE A 129 -0.12 -14.49 -20.61
CA PHE A 129 0.72 -14.74 -19.44
C PHE A 129 1.79 -13.65 -19.29
N GLU A 130 1.55 -12.72 -18.37
CA GLU A 130 2.46 -11.62 -18.04
C GLU A 130 3.40 -11.94 -16.85
N GLY A 131 3.24 -13.12 -16.24
CA GLY A 131 4.03 -13.58 -15.10
C GLY A 131 3.16 -14.16 -13.98
N PRO A 132 3.78 -14.47 -12.82
CA PRO A 132 3.04 -14.85 -11.62
C PRO A 132 2.11 -13.72 -11.17
N ASP A 133 0.81 -14.00 -11.08
CA ASP A 133 -0.19 -13.01 -10.66
C ASP A 133 -0.98 -13.50 -9.44
N ILE A 134 -1.34 -12.57 -8.56
CA ILE A 134 -2.17 -12.85 -7.38
C ILE A 134 -3.61 -13.00 -7.86
N VAL A 135 -4.17 -14.19 -7.70
CA VAL A 135 -5.53 -14.50 -8.17
C VAL A 135 -6.58 -14.51 -7.08
N SER A 136 -6.16 -14.71 -5.82
CA SER A 136 -7.07 -14.70 -4.70
C SER A 136 -6.33 -14.36 -3.41
N CYS A 137 -7.08 -13.86 -2.43
CA CYS A 137 -6.56 -13.62 -1.10
C CYS A 137 -7.51 -14.15 -0.01
N LYS A 138 -6.92 -14.51 1.12
CA LYS A 138 -7.63 -15.02 2.29
C LYS A 138 -7.02 -14.46 3.55
N GLY A 139 -7.84 -13.76 4.33
CA GLY A 139 -7.44 -13.30 5.65
C GLY A 139 -7.66 -14.33 6.76
N CYS A 140 -7.60 -13.87 8.01
CA CYS A 140 -7.81 -14.69 9.19
C CYS A 140 -8.87 -14.09 10.12
N THR A 141 -9.54 -14.93 10.90
CA THR A 141 -10.44 -14.45 11.95
C THR A 141 -9.65 -13.85 13.10
N ILE A 142 -9.98 -12.61 13.46
CA ILE A 142 -9.41 -11.93 14.64
C ILE A 142 -10.30 -12.20 15.85
N ASP A 143 -9.70 -12.80 16.88
CA ASP A 143 -10.34 -13.14 18.15
C ASP A 143 -10.38 -11.92 19.09
N TRP A 144 -11.20 -10.94 18.71
CA TRP A 144 -11.37 -9.70 19.46
C TRP A 144 -11.84 -9.95 20.89
N LYS A 145 -11.14 -9.34 21.85
CA LYS A 145 -11.58 -9.25 23.24
C LYS A 145 -12.86 -8.41 23.34
N LYS A 146 -13.60 -8.61 24.42
CA LYS A 146 -14.92 -8.01 24.63
C LYS A 146 -14.87 -6.48 24.52
N GLY A 147 -15.57 -5.93 23.52
CA GLY A 147 -15.68 -4.48 23.31
C GLY A 147 -14.44 -3.82 22.71
N LYS A 148 -13.48 -4.61 22.21
CA LYS A 148 -12.23 -4.14 21.62
C LYS A 148 -12.18 -4.29 20.11
N ASN A 149 -13.23 -4.83 19.50
CA ASN A 149 -13.35 -4.91 18.06
C ASN A 149 -13.48 -3.51 17.46
N VAL A 150 -12.43 -3.07 16.76
CA VAL A 150 -12.36 -1.77 16.13
C VAL A 150 -12.95 -1.72 14.72
N THR A 151 -13.09 -2.87 14.06
CA THR A 151 -13.63 -2.97 12.70
C THR A 151 -15.15 -2.80 12.64
N VAL A 152 -15.81 -2.67 13.80
CA VAL A 152 -17.25 -2.54 13.88
C VAL A 152 -17.74 -1.51 14.88
N LYS A 153 -18.81 -0.81 14.52
CA LYS A 153 -19.56 0.10 15.40
C LYS A 153 -20.87 -0.54 15.84
N THR A 154 -21.05 -0.62 17.16
CA THR A 154 -22.24 -1.23 17.77
C THR A 154 -23.32 -0.18 18.07
N LEU A 155 -24.47 -0.24 17.39
CA LEU A 155 -25.62 0.65 17.57
C LEU A 155 -26.74 -0.05 18.35
N LYS A 156 -27.18 0.53 19.47
CA LYS A 156 -28.32 0.02 20.24
C LYS A 156 -29.61 0.70 19.78
N LYS A 157 -30.45 -0.01 19.01
CA LYS A 157 -31.76 0.48 18.59
C LYS A 157 -32.84 0.06 19.58
N LYS A 158 -33.56 1.05 20.13
CA LYS A 158 -34.72 0.81 21.00
C LYS A 158 -35.89 0.29 20.15
N GLN A 159 -36.28 -0.97 20.35
CA GLN A 159 -37.43 -1.57 19.67
C GLN A 159 -38.57 -1.74 20.68
N LYS A 160 -39.72 -1.12 20.39
CA LYS A 160 -40.94 -1.30 21.19
C LYS A 160 -41.83 -2.34 20.52
N HIS A 161 -42.22 -3.38 21.26
CA HIS A 161 -43.14 -4.40 20.76
C HIS A 161 -44.54 -3.77 20.58
N LYS A 162 -45.06 -3.77 19.34
CA LYS A 162 -46.31 -3.08 18.99
C LYS A 162 -47.52 -3.53 19.82
N SER A 163 -47.56 -4.80 20.26
CA SER A 163 -48.71 -5.35 21.01
C SER A 163 -48.52 -5.52 22.51
N LYS A 164 -47.28 -5.62 23.02
CA LYS A 164 -47.00 -5.87 24.46
C LYS A 164 -46.47 -4.65 25.20
N GLY A 165 -46.17 -3.55 24.50
CA GLY A 165 -45.61 -2.33 25.10
C GLY A 165 -44.16 -2.47 25.62
N THR A 166 -43.66 -3.71 25.79
CA THR A 166 -42.30 -4.02 26.25
C THR A 166 -41.25 -3.45 25.29
N VAL A 167 -40.26 -2.79 25.87
CA VAL A 167 -39.12 -2.22 25.15
C VAL A 167 -37.94 -3.18 25.27
N ARG A 168 -37.36 -3.56 24.13
CA ARG A 168 -36.08 -4.27 24.06
C ARG A 168 -35.06 -3.42 23.31
N PHE A 169 -33.79 -3.55 23.66
CA PHE A 169 -32.70 -2.97 22.88
C PHE A 169 -32.19 -4.04 21.91
N VAL A 170 -32.23 -3.75 20.61
CA VAL A 170 -31.63 -4.60 19.58
C VAL A 170 -30.30 -3.98 19.20
N THR A 171 -29.25 -4.75 19.35
CA THR A 171 -27.90 -4.36 18.94
C THR A 171 -27.74 -4.63 17.45
N LYS A 172 -27.46 -3.58 16.66
CA LYS A 172 -27.08 -3.68 15.25
C LYS A 172 -25.60 -3.30 15.14
N THR A 173 -24.82 -4.14 14.47
CA THR A 173 -23.41 -3.88 14.19
C THR A 173 -23.28 -3.36 12.76
N VAL A 174 -22.43 -2.35 12.55
CA VAL A 174 -22.11 -1.77 11.23
C VAL A 174 -20.60 -1.80 11.08
N GLN A 175 -20.09 -2.11 9.90
CA GLN A 175 -18.66 -2.07 9.62
C GLN A 175 -18.13 -0.64 9.79
N LYS A 176 -16.91 -0.52 10.28
CA LYS A 176 -16.19 0.72 10.52
C LYS A 176 -14.83 0.58 9.85
N ASP A 177 -14.35 1.66 9.26
CA ASP A 177 -13.04 1.71 8.62
C ASP A 177 -11.96 1.45 9.68
N SER A 178 -11.03 0.57 9.31
CA SER A 178 -9.96 0.06 10.16
C SER A 178 -9.01 -0.74 9.28
N PHE A 179 -7.71 -0.60 9.53
CA PHE A 179 -6.65 -1.40 8.90
C PHE A 179 -6.93 -2.91 9.03
N PHE A 180 -7.50 -3.34 10.16
CA PHE A 180 -7.77 -4.76 10.44
C PHE A 180 -8.84 -5.39 9.53
N ASN A 181 -9.56 -4.60 8.72
CA ASN A 181 -10.38 -5.11 7.62
C ASN A 181 -9.53 -5.83 6.55
N PHE A 182 -8.23 -5.53 6.46
CA PHE A 182 -7.28 -6.23 5.59
C PHE A 182 -7.25 -7.76 5.82
N PHE A 183 -7.53 -8.21 7.05
CA PHE A 183 -7.62 -9.64 7.39
C PHE A 183 -9.02 -10.23 7.15
N SER A 184 -9.95 -9.47 6.59
CA SER A 184 -11.29 -9.91 6.21
C SER A 184 -11.61 -9.41 4.80
N PRO A 185 -10.82 -9.85 3.79
CA PRO A 185 -11.02 -9.42 2.41
C PRO A 185 -12.42 -9.80 1.93
N PRO A 186 -12.98 -9.06 0.96
CA PRO A 186 -14.22 -9.46 0.30
C PRO A 186 -14.12 -10.90 -0.20
N SER A 187 -15.13 -11.71 0.08
CA SER A 187 -15.16 -13.08 -0.45
C SER A 187 -15.51 -13.03 -1.92
N GLU A 188 -14.70 -13.67 -2.75
CA GLU A 188 -15.11 -14.14 -4.06
C GLU A 188 -16.22 -15.20 -3.85
N ALA A 189 -17.48 -14.77 -3.84
CA ALA A 189 -18.58 -15.72 -3.83
C ALA A 189 -18.58 -16.44 -5.18
N ALA A 190 -18.20 -17.72 -5.17
CA ALA A 190 -18.07 -18.55 -6.37
C ALA A 190 -19.34 -18.48 -7.24
N GLY A 191 -19.26 -17.71 -8.33
CA GLY A 191 -20.31 -17.61 -9.36
C GLY A 191 -21.04 -16.27 -9.48
N GLU A 192 -20.79 -15.28 -8.61
CA GLU A 192 -21.29 -13.92 -8.81
C GLU A 192 -20.17 -13.04 -9.40
N GLN A 193 -20.47 -12.29 -10.47
CA GLN A 193 -19.56 -11.24 -10.94
C GLN A 193 -19.39 -10.23 -9.81
N LEU A 194 -18.16 -10.06 -9.34
CA LEU A 194 -17.83 -9.00 -8.41
C LEU A 194 -18.17 -7.65 -9.04
N ASP A 195 -18.82 -6.78 -8.28
CA ASP A 195 -19.02 -5.40 -8.69
C ASP A 195 -17.68 -4.66 -8.81
N GLU A 196 -17.68 -3.56 -9.56
CA GLU A 196 -16.48 -2.77 -9.86
C GLU A 196 -15.77 -2.28 -8.59
N ASP A 197 -16.53 -1.87 -7.56
CA ASP A 197 -15.97 -1.40 -6.29
C ASP A 197 -15.24 -2.55 -5.55
N THR A 198 -15.83 -3.75 -5.53
CA THR A 198 -15.19 -4.93 -4.92
C THR A 198 -13.93 -5.36 -5.68
N GLN A 199 -13.93 -5.27 -7.02
CA GLN A 199 -12.74 -5.56 -7.82
C GLN A 199 -11.62 -4.57 -7.55
N ALA A 200 -11.92 -3.27 -7.49
CA ALA A 200 -10.95 -2.23 -7.16
C ALA A 200 -10.35 -2.42 -5.76
N LEU A 201 -11.18 -2.82 -4.78
CA LEU A 201 -10.71 -3.10 -3.42
C LEU A 201 -9.76 -4.32 -3.37
N LEU A 202 -10.05 -5.37 -4.14
CA LEU A 202 -9.18 -6.55 -4.23
C LEU A 202 -7.87 -6.24 -4.95
N ALA A 203 -7.91 -5.43 -6.03
CA ALA A 203 -6.70 -5.01 -6.73
C ALA A 203 -5.75 -4.24 -5.81
N ALA A 204 -6.27 -3.28 -5.04
CA ALA A 204 -5.50 -2.56 -4.02
C ALA A 204 -4.95 -3.51 -2.93
N ASP A 205 -5.73 -4.49 -2.51
CA ASP A 205 -5.30 -5.49 -1.51
C ASP A 205 -4.15 -6.37 -2.03
N PHE A 206 -4.18 -6.75 -3.31
CA PHE A 206 -3.13 -7.54 -3.96
C PHE A 206 -1.85 -6.72 -4.11
N GLU A 207 -1.98 -5.44 -4.49
CA GLU A 207 -0.85 -4.51 -4.58
C GLU A 207 -0.15 -4.34 -3.22
N ILE A 208 -0.92 -4.12 -2.14
CA ILE A 208 -0.37 -4.06 -0.78
C ILE A 208 0.33 -5.37 -0.42
N GLY A 209 -0.28 -6.51 -0.72
CA GLY A 209 0.31 -7.83 -0.48
C GLY A 209 1.64 -8.03 -1.19
N HIS A 210 1.72 -7.60 -2.44
CA HIS A 210 2.93 -7.63 -3.26
C HIS A 210 4.02 -6.70 -2.72
N VAL A 211 3.69 -5.43 -2.45
CA VAL A 211 4.63 -4.42 -1.94
C VAL A 211 5.20 -4.84 -0.58
N LEU A 212 4.35 -5.34 0.32
CA LEU A 212 4.82 -5.85 1.62
C LEU A 212 5.81 -7.01 1.46
N LYS A 213 5.53 -7.94 0.55
CA LYS A 213 6.39 -9.11 0.30
C LYS A 213 7.72 -8.74 -0.33
N GLU A 214 7.70 -7.99 -1.43
CA GLU A 214 8.86 -7.80 -2.30
C GLU A 214 9.70 -6.59 -1.92
N ARG A 215 9.09 -5.53 -1.36
CA ARG A 215 9.79 -4.28 -1.06
C ARG A 215 9.98 -4.06 0.43
N VAL A 216 8.89 -4.10 1.20
CA VAL A 216 8.90 -3.64 2.60
C VAL A 216 9.60 -4.61 3.52
N VAL A 217 9.19 -5.88 3.57
CA VAL A 217 9.77 -6.85 4.51
C VAL A 217 11.29 -7.02 4.31
N PRO A 218 11.82 -7.11 3.07
CA PRO A 218 13.27 -7.19 2.84
C PRO A 218 14.05 -5.93 3.24
N ARG A 219 13.42 -4.74 3.17
CA ARG A 219 14.08 -3.43 3.37
C ARG A 219 13.40 -2.59 4.46
N ALA A 220 12.87 -3.25 5.50
CA ALA A 220 11.99 -2.59 6.47
C ALA A 220 12.64 -1.39 7.20
N VAL A 221 13.97 -1.41 7.35
CA VAL A 221 14.74 -0.31 7.96
C VAL A 221 14.67 0.96 7.09
N LEU A 222 14.78 0.85 5.76
CA LEU A 222 14.71 2.01 4.85
C LEU A 222 13.32 2.64 4.85
N TYR A 223 12.27 1.81 4.94
CA TYR A 223 10.91 2.30 5.10
C TYR A 223 10.66 2.89 6.49
N PHE A 224 11.32 2.38 7.53
CA PHE A 224 11.25 2.95 8.87
C PHE A 224 11.91 4.34 8.93
N THR A 225 13.09 4.50 8.30
CA THR A 225 13.81 5.79 8.27
C THR A 225 13.22 6.78 7.26
N GLY A 226 12.44 6.29 6.28
CA GLY A 226 11.83 7.09 5.22
C GLY A 226 12.75 7.30 4.00
N GLU A 227 13.95 6.72 4.01
CA GLU A 227 14.89 6.79 2.87
C GLU A 227 14.32 6.09 1.63
N ALA A 228 13.59 4.99 1.80
CA ALA A 228 12.94 4.29 0.70
C ALA A 228 11.88 5.15 -0.03
N LEU A 229 11.40 6.24 0.57
CA LEU A 229 10.45 7.16 -0.06
C LEU A 229 11.15 8.21 -0.92
N GLN A 230 12.41 8.52 -0.61
CA GLN A 230 13.19 9.51 -1.34
C GLN A 230 13.75 8.90 -2.63
N GLU A 231 14.12 7.62 -2.63
CA GLU A 231 14.61 6.91 -3.82
C GLU A 231 13.59 6.92 -4.97
N ASP A 232 12.29 6.84 -4.65
CA ASP A 232 11.20 6.90 -5.64
C ASP A 232 10.94 8.35 -6.18
N GLU A 233 11.41 9.40 -5.51
CA GLU A 233 11.23 10.81 -5.90
C GLU A 233 12.33 11.30 -6.88
N TYR A 234 13.53 10.71 -6.81
CA TYR A 234 14.66 11.08 -7.70
C TYR A 234 14.51 10.60 -9.15
N ASP A 235 13.56 9.70 -9.44
CA ASP A 235 13.30 9.21 -10.81
C ASP A 235 12.40 10.16 -11.64
N GLU A 236 11.74 11.16 -11.03
CA GLU A 236 10.84 12.09 -11.75
C GLU A 236 11.53 13.36 -12.29
N ASP A 237 12.77 13.66 -11.89
CA ASP A 237 13.47 14.91 -12.25
C ASP A 237 14.46 14.79 -13.45
N GLU A 238 14.56 13.63 -14.12
CA GLU A 238 15.46 13.41 -15.28
C GLU A 238 14.79 13.57 -16.67
N GLU A 239 13.67 14.30 -16.80
CA GLU A 239 13.03 14.58 -18.11
C GLU A 239 12.95 16.08 -18.51
N ASP A 240 13.89 16.94 -18.08
CA ASP A 240 13.89 18.34 -18.54
C ASP A 240 15.30 18.91 -18.82
N MET A 241 16.07 18.20 -19.66
CA MET A 241 17.36 18.70 -20.18
C MET A 241 17.31 18.88 -21.70
N ASP A 242 17.03 20.13 -22.08
CA ASP A 242 17.55 20.87 -23.25
C ASP A 242 17.48 20.21 -24.64
N ASP A 243 16.49 20.63 -25.42
CA ASP A 243 16.67 20.81 -26.88
C ASP A 243 16.33 22.28 -27.22
N GLU A 244 17.17 23.22 -26.76
CA GLU A 244 17.24 24.56 -27.35
C GLU A 244 18.09 24.52 -28.63
N GLU A 245 17.43 24.84 -29.74
CA GLU A 245 17.94 25.01 -31.11
C GLU A 245 19.15 25.95 -31.20
N ASP A 246 20.14 25.66 -32.08
CA ASP A 246 20.58 26.67 -33.06
C ASP A 246 21.37 26.09 -34.27
N ASP A 247 21.31 26.90 -35.32
CA ASP A 247 21.37 26.69 -36.77
C ASP A 247 22.73 26.45 -37.46
N ASP A 248 22.59 26.13 -38.76
CA ASP A 248 23.44 26.48 -39.93
C ASP A 248 24.75 25.72 -40.24
N ASP A 249 24.77 24.96 -41.36
CA ASP A 249 25.34 25.47 -42.62
C ASP A 249 25.14 24.52 -43.83
N GLN A 250 24.29 24.97 -44.77
CA GLN A 250 24.36 24.92 -46.25
C GLN A 250 25.12 23.77 -46.98
N ASN A 251 24.46 23.07 -47.92
CA ASN A 251 24.66 23.36 -49.37
C ASN A 251 23.68 22.67 -50.36
N GLU A 252 23.11 23.51 -51.23
CA GLU A 252 22.83 23.37 -52.69
C GLU A 252 22.03 22.19 -53.31
N PHE A 253 20.78 22.54 -53.70
CA PHE A 253 20.20 22.52 -55.06
C PHE A 253 20.31 21.24 -55.93
N LEU A 254 19.17 20.74 -56.42
CA LEU A 254 18.82 20.70 -57.85
C LEU A 254 17.34 20.34 -58.05
N ASP A 255 16.70 21.10 -58.95
CA ASP A 255 15.33 21.05 -59.46
C ASP A 255 14.92 19.68 -60.06
N GLU A 256 13.63 19.35 -60.03
CA GLU A 256 12.75 19.40 -61.22
C GLU A 256 11.31 18.92 -60.91
N ASP A 257 10.35 19.72 -61.39
CA ASP A 257 8.91 19.50 -61.66
C ASP A 257 8.35 18.06 -61.58
N ASP A 258 7.13 17.88 -61.03
CA ASP A 258 5.95 17.74 -61.92
C ASP A 258 4.57 17.78 -61.19
N GLU A 259 3.63 18.38 -61.90
CA GLU A 259 2.18 18.11 -61.94
C GLU A 259 1.22 18.47 -60.77
N ASN A 260 0.68 19.69 -60.89
CA ASN A 260 -0.77 20.04 -60.86
C ASN A 260 -1.78 18.96 -60.40
N ASP A 261 -2.47 19.21 -59.26
CA ASP A 261 -3.86 18.77 -59.05
C ASP A 261 -4.79 20.00 -58.96
N PRO A 262 -5.67 20.23 -59.96
CA PRO A 262 -6.52 21.40 -60.08
C PRO A 262 -7.93 21.23 -59.45
N ASP A 263 -8.06 20.68 -58.23
CA ASP A 263 -9.40 20.57 -57.61
C ASP A 263 -9.50 20.92 -56.11
N PHE A 264 -8.62 21.79 -55.61
CA PHE A 264 -8.77 22.35 -54.27
C PHE A 264 -9.45 23.73 -54.28
N VAL A 265 -10.74 23.78 -53.93
CA VAL A 265 -11.49 25.02 -53.69
C VAL A 265 -11.72 25.20 -52.18
N PRO A 266 -11.09 26.18 -51.51
CA PRO A 266 -11.29 26.40 -50.09
C PRO A 266 -12.22 27.59 -49.78
N LYS A 267 -12.61 27.62 -48.49
CA LYS A 267 -13.08 28.75 -47.64
C LYS A 267 -14.59 28.87 -47.41
N SER A 268 -15.05 28.60 -46.19
CA SER A 268 -15.28 29.59 -45.10
C SER A 268 -16.79 29.79 -44.90
N THR A 269 -17.41 30.06 -43.74
CA THR A 269 -16.99 30.56 -42.43
C THR A 269 -18.21 30.49 -41.47
N LYS A 270 -17.93 30.27 -40.19
CA LYS A 270 -18.53 30.89 -38.97
C LYS A 270 -20.01 30.71 -38.59
N LYS A 271 -20.13 30.29 -37.31
CA LYS A 271 -20.97 30.81 -36.19
C LYS A 271 -22.49 30.69 -36.28
N GLY A 272 -23.07 30.07 -35.25
CA GLY A 272 -24.46 30.33 -34.83
C GLY A 272 -25.10 29.17 -34.09
N GLU A 273 -25.11 29.27 -32.77
CA GLU A 273 -25.87 28.44 -31.82
C GLU A 273 -27.41 28.78 -31.89
N PRO A 274 -28.28 28.14 -31.07
CA PRO A 274 -29.21 27.01 -31.35
C PRO A 274 -30.68 27.52 -31.59
N PRO A 275 -31.84 26.77 -31.61
CA PRO A 275 -32.31 25.83 -30.57
C PRO A 275 -33.33 24.70 -30.97
N ALA A 276 -33.74 23.94 -29.95
CA ALA A 276 -35.10 23.41 -29.66
C ALA A 276 -35.64 22.08 -30.25
N GLU A 277 -35.94 21.19 -29.30
CA GLU A 277 -37.12 20.30 -29.14
C GLU A 277 -37.54 19.28 -30.22
N CYS A 278 -37.59 18.00 -29.82
CA CYS A 278 -38.80 17.20 -30.02
C CYS A 278 -38.93 16.05 -29.00
N LYS A 279 -39.95 16.17 -28.14
CA LYS A 279 -40.62 15.05 -27.46
C LYS A 279 -41.60 14.39 -28.43
N GLN A 280 -41.75 13.06 -28.35
CA GLN A 280 -43.03 12.33 -28.38
C GLN A 280 -42.70 10.83 -28.18
N GLN A 281 -43.16 10.25 -27.07
CA GLN A 281 -44.41 9.49 -26.90
C GLN A 281 -44.28 8.04 -27.35
#